data_AF-A0A933G0T4-F1
#
_entry.id   AF-A0A933G0T4-F1
#
_cell.length_a   1.000
_cell.length_b   1.000
_cell.length_c   1.000
_cell.angle_alpha   90.00
_cell.angle_beta   90.00
_cell.angle_gamma   90.00
#
_symmetry.space_group_name_H-M   'P 1'
#
loop_
_entity.id
_entity.type
_entity.pdbx_description
1 polymer ?
#
loop_
_entity_poly.entity_id
_entity_poly.type
_entity_poly.pdbx_seq_one_letter_code
_entity_poly.pdbx_strand_id
1 'polypeptide(L)'
;MWRFAVRRLLFVPIIAIVISAFTFVLLRVVPGDTATILCGQGCTAEERANIQAALGLDRPIIVQYFDWMGDVLTGDLGTTYYGGKPVLDEVVRRLPISFEIMFLTLIFGGAIGISFGILSAVLRNSPLDYAMRTFAVFGQSIPEFFLLVLLIVIPSVLWNYAAPVGGYVAPWEDFWKNARMFVPPTLVLSVGASAGLMRLVRGTMLEVLRSDYVRTATAKG
;
A
#
# COMPACT_ATOMS: atom_id res chain seq x y z
N MET A 1 -15.26 -13.09 -22.21
CA MET A 1 -14.04 -12.39 -21.77
C MET A 1 -13.92 -10.97 -22.35
N TRP A 2 -14.01 -10.76 -23.67
CA TRP A 2 -13.92 -9.42 -24.30
C TRP A 2 -14.95 -8.41 -23.78
N ARG A 3 -16.24 -8.79 -23.70
CA ARG A 3 -17.30 -7.95 -23.11
C ARG A 3 -17.02 -7.53 -21.66
N PHE A 4 -16.38 -8.39 -20.87
CA PHE A 4 -15.99 -8.09 -19.50
C PHE A 4 -14.80 -7.12 -19.45
N ALA A 5 -13.79 -7.35 -20.28
CA ALA A 5 -12.63 -6.47 -20.39
C ALA A 5 -13.02 -5.05 -20.81
N VAL A 6 -13.84 -4.92 -21.86
CA VAL A 6 -14.36 -3.62 -22.33
C VAL A 6 -15.18 -2.93 -21.24
N ARG A 7 -16.09 -3.65 -20.59
CA ARG A 7 -16.89 -3.09 -19.48
C ARG A 7 -16.00 -2.58 -18.35
N ARG A 8 -14.93 -3.30 -18.01
CA ARG A 8 -13.98 -2.90 -16.95
C ARG A 8 -13.13 -1.70 -17.37
N LEU A 9 -12.67 -1.66 -18.61
CA LEU A 9 -11.92 -0.53 -19.18
C LEU A 9 -12.75 0.77 -19.15
N LEU A 10 -14.05 0.69 -19.43
CA LEU A 10 -14.95 1.84 -19.35
C LEU A 10 -15.12 2.40 -17.93
N PHE A 11 -14.88 1.59 -16.89
CA PHE A 11 -14.91 2.08 -15.51
C PHE A 11 -13.63 2.80 -15.09
N VAL A 12 -12.50 2.60 -15.80
CA VAL A 12 -11.20 3.19 -15.41
C VAL A 12 -11.25 4.73 -15.37
N PRO A 13 -11.76 5.43 -16.40
CA PRO A 13 -11.85 6.89 -16.36
C PRO A 13 -12.75 7.39 -15.23
N ILE A 14 -13.88 6.72 -15.00
CA ILE A 14 -14.83 7.08 -13.93
C ILE A 14 -14.15 6.96 -12.56
N ILE A 15 -13.47 5.84 -12.31
CA ILE A 15 -12.73 5.61 -11.06
C ILE A 15 -11.61 6.65 -10.91
N ALA A 16 -10.86 6.95 -11.98
CA ALA A 16 -9.80 7.94 -11.95
C ALA A 16 -10.32 9.34 -11.63
N ILE A 17 -11.45 9.76 -12.22
CA ILE A 17 -12.09 11.05 -11.92
C ILE A 17 -12.57 11.08 -10.48
N VAL A 18 -13.24 10.03 -10.00
CA VAL A 18 -13.75 9.98 -8.63
C VAL A 18 -12.61 10.02 -7.61
N ILE A 19 -11.58 9.19 -7.80
CA ILE A 19 -10.42 9.15 -6.89
C ILE A 19 -9.67 10.49 -6.93
N SER A 20 -9.42 11.05 -8.12
CA SER A 20 -8.71 12.33 -8.24
C SER A 20 -9.51 13.48 -7.63
N ALA A 21 -10.82 13.58 -7.86
CA ALA A 21 -11.66 14.60 -7.24
C ALA A 21 -11.67 14.44 -5.71
N PHE A 22 -11.80 13.20 -5.22
CA PHE A 22 -11.79 12.92 -3.79
C PHE A 22 -10.46 13.30 -3.14
N THR A 23 -9.32 12.85 -3.70
CA THR A 23 -8.00 13.21 -3.17
C THR A 23 -7.72 14.69 -3.30
N PHE A 24 -8.15 15.32 -4.40
CA PHE A 24 -8.03 16.75 -4.62
C PHE A 24 -8.74 17.52 -3.51
N VAL A 25 -10.01 17.25 -3.25
CA VAL A 25 -10.79 17.92 -2.20
C VAL A 25 -10.21 17.62 -0.82
N LEU A 26 -9.87 16.36 -0.54
CA LEU A 26 -9.31 15.96 0.75
C LEU A 26 -8.05 16.76 1.11
N LEU A 27 -7.16 16.99 0.15
CA LEU A 27 -5.96 17.81 0.37
C LEU A 27 -6.24 19.29 0.64
N ARG A 28 -7.39 19.84 0.21
CA ARG A 28 -7.78 21.25 0.49
C ARG A 28 -8.59 21.41 1.76
N VAL A 29 -9.25 20.34 2.23
CA VAL A 29 -10.08 20.37 3.45
C VAL A 29 -9.26 20.08 4.71
N VAL A 30 -8.14 19.37 4.58
CA VAL A 30 -7.24 19.11 5.72
C VAL A 30 -6.69 20.43 6.29
N PRO A 31 -6.72 20.64 7.61
CA PRO A 31 -6.17 21.85 8.23
C PRO A 31 -4.67 21.97 7.95
N GLY A 32 -4.25 23.10 7.38
CA GLY A 32 -2.88 23.33 6.93
C GLY A 32 -2.86 23.85 5.49
N ASP A 33 -3.27 25.10 5.32
CA ASP A 33 -3.27 25.77 4.01
C ASP A 33 -1.85 25.78 3.43
N THR A 34 -1.69 25.27 2.21
CA THR A 34 -0.40 25.18 1.50
C THR A 34 0.33 26.51 1.48
N ALA A 35 -0.39 27.64 1.35
CA ALA A 35 0.22 28.97 1.41
C ALA A 35 0.82 29.28 2.80
N THR A 36 0.18 28.84 3.88
CA THR A 36 0.70 29.03 5.25
C THR A 36 1.97 28.24 5.46
N ILE A 37 1.99 26.99 4.99
CA ILE A 37 3.14 26.12 5.23
C ILE A 37 4.33 26.52 4.34
N LEU A 38 4.08 26.99 3.11
CA LEU A 38 5.13 27.51 2.23
C LEU A 38 5.70 28.84 2.71
N CYS A 39 4.87 29.72 3.27
CA CYS A 39 5.33 31.00 3.78
C CYS A 39 6.19 30.84 5.05
N GLY A 40 5.94 29.81 5.85
CA GLY A 40 6.71 29.51 7.06
C GLY A 40 6.30 30.34 8.29
N GLN A 41 7.11 30.26 9.35
CA GLN A 41 6.84 30.97 10.61
C GLN A 41 7.16 32.48 10.46
N GLY A 42 6.23 33.33 10.90
CA GLY A 42 6.38 34.79 10.84
C GLY A 42 5.79 35.46 9.60
N CYS A 43 5.11 34.69 8.73
CA CYS A 43 4.46 35.18 7.53
C CYS A 43 3.48 36.34 7.79
N THR A 44 3.62 37.43 7.05
CA THR A 44 2.62 38.52 7.07
C THR A 44 1.35 38.09 6.33
N ALA A 45 0.21 38.71 6.64
CA ALA A 45 -1.06 38.42 5.96
C ALA A 45 -0.98 38.72 4.45
N GLU A 46 -0.18 39.72 4.07
CA GLU A 46 0.02 40.13 2.68
C GLU A 46 0.86 39.11 1.88
N GLU A 47 1.97 38.64 2.45
CA GLU A 47 2.79 37.57 1.83
C GLU A 47 1.97 36.29 1.64
N ARG A 48 1.14 35.94 2.62
CA ARG A 48 0.24 34.78 2.49
C ARG A 48 -0.77 34.96 1.36
N ALA A 49 -1.39 36.13 1.25
CA ALA A 49 -2.35 36.41 0.19
C ALA A 49 -1.69 36.35 -1.20
N ASN A 50 -0.46 36.86 -1.32
CA ASN A 50 0.32 36.77 -2.55
C ASN A 50 0.63 35.33 -2.94
N ILE A 51 1.00 34.48 -1.97
CA ILE A 51 1.23 33.05 -2.22
C ILE A 51 -0.07 32.34 -2.60
N GLN A 52 -1.20 32.65 -1.94
CA GLN A 52 -2.50 32.07 -2.31
C GLN A 52 -2.90 32.42 -3.73
N ALA A 53 -2.77 33.69 -4.13
CA ALA A 53 -3.06 34.14 -5.48
C ALA A 53 -2.12 33.49 -6.52
N ALA A 54 -0.82 33.40 -6.21
CA ALA A 54 0.16 32.77 -7.09
C ALA A 54 -0.10 31.27 -7.31
N LEU A 55 -0.66 30.58 -6.31
CA LEU A 55 -1.05 29.18 -6.39
C LEU A 55 -2.50 28.97 -6.85
N GLY A 56 -3.24 30.05 -7.12
CA GLY A 56 -4.65 30.01 -7.49
C GLY A 56 -5.57 29.41 -6.42
N LEU A 57 -5.15 29.44 -5.15
CA LEU A 57 -5.88 28.88 -4.00
C LEU A 57 -7.06 29.76 -3.57
N ASP A 58 -7.07 31.02 -4.01
CA ASP A 58 -8.13 32.00 -3.84
C ASP A 58 -9.35 31.75 -4.75
N ARG A 59 -9.19 30.93 -5.80
CA ARG A 59 -10.26 30.60 -6.77
C ARG A 59 -11.19 29.52 -6.23
N PRO A 60 -12.44 29.41 -6.74
CA PRO A 60 -13.34 28.32 -6.35
C PRO A 60 -12.72 26.94 -6.60
N ILE A 61 -12.86 26.01 -5.64
CA ILE A 61 -12.23 24.67 -5.66
C ILE A 61 -12.53 23.91 -6.97
N ILE A 62 -13.74 24.07 -7.51
CA ILE A 62 -14.16 23.43 -8.76
C ILE A 62 -13.30 23.92 -9.93
N VAL A 63 -13.02 25.22 -10.01
CA VAL A 63 -12.17 25.80 -11.07
C VAL A 63 -10.74 25.28 -10.94
N GLN A 64 -10.20 25.27 -9.71
CA GLN A 64 -8.86 24.73 -9.45
C GLN A 64 -8.73 23.26 -9.89
N TYR A 65 -9.77 22.45 -9.69
CA TYR A 65 -9.77 21.04 -10.09
C TYR A 65 -9.75 20.87 -11.61
N PHE A 66 -10.57 21.63 -12.34
CA PHE A 66 -10.62 21.53 -13.80
C PHE A 66 -9.35 22.07 -14.47
N ASP A 67 -8.74 23.14 -13.93
CA ASP A 67 -7.46 23.62 -14.40
C ASP A 67 -6.37 22.57 -14.21
N TRP A 68 -6.24 22.05 -12.98
CA TRP A 68 -5.27 20.99 -12.66
C TRP A 68 -5.50 19.72 -13.51
N MET A 69 -6.75 19.33 -13.74
CA MET A 69 -7.09 18.20 -14.60
C MET A 69 -6.70 18.47 -16.05
N GLY A 70 -6.90 19.70 -16.53
CA GLY A 70 -6.46 20.14 -17.85
C GLY A 70 -4.94 19.97 -18.03
N ASP A 71 -4.17 20.47 -17.07
CA ASP A 71 -2.70 20.34 -17.06
C ASP A 71 -2.28 18.85 -17.09
N VAL A 72 -2.85 18.04 -16.21
CA VAL A 72 -2.57 16.59 -16.11
C VAL A 72 -2.89 15.87 -17.43
N LEU A 73 -4.01 16.21 -18.08
CA LEU A 73 -4.40 15.60 -19.36
C LEU A 73 -3.48 16.02 -20.52
N THR A 74 -2.83 17.18 -20.43
CA THR A 74 -1.79 17.60 -21.38
C THR A 74 -0.40 17.03 -21.06
N GLY A 75 -0.27 16.31 -19.95
CA GLY A 75 0.97 15.68 -19.49
C GLY A 75 1.77 16.53 -18.51
N ASP A 76 1.27 17.71 -18.13
CA ASP A 76 1.89 18.54 -17.11
C ASP A 76 1.36 18.17 -15.72
N LEU A 77 2.21 17.51 -14.92
CA LEU A 77 1.90 17.16 -13.53
C LEU A 77 2.25 18.29 -12.55
N GLY A 78 2.84 19.38 -13.05
CA GLY A 78 3.33 20.50 -12.28
C GLY A 78 4.57 20.17 -11.44
N THR A 79 4.81 21.04 -10.47
CA THR A 79 5.93 20.93 -9.53
C THR A 79 5.43 20.74 -8.11
N THR A 80 6.28 20.15 -7.29
CA THR A 80 6.05 19.99 -5.85
C THR A 80 6.03 21.35 -5.17
N TYR A 81 5.02 21.58 -4.33
CA TYR A 81 4.94 22.81 -3.52
C TYR A 81 6.22 23.01 -2.68
N TYR A 82 6.78 21.93 -2.12
CA TYR A 82 8.05 21.96 -1.40
C TYR A 82 9.22 21.61 -2.30
N GLY A 83 10.11 22.57 -2.51
CA GLY A 83 11.36 22.37 -3.23
C GLY A 83 11.24 22.44 -4.75
N GLY A 84 10.05 22.70 -5.31
CA GLY A 84 9.87 23.08 -6.73
C GLY A 84 10.29 22.01 -7.74
N LYS A 85 10.40 20.74 -7.32
CA LYS A 85 10.82 19.63 -8.19
C LYS A 85 9.65 19.16 -9.06
N PRO A 86 9.88 18.72 -10.31
CA PRO A 86 8.84 18.11 -11.13
C PRO A 86 8.17 16.94 -10.41
N VAL A 87 6.83 16.89 -10.45
CA VAL A 87 6.08 15.81 -9.79
C VAL A 87 6.40 14.44 -10.42
N LEU A 88 6.62 14.39 -11.73
CA LEU A 88 6.95 13.16 -12.43
C LEU A 88 8.23 12.51 -11.89
N ASP A 89 9.27 13.30 -11.60
CA ASP A 89 10.53 12.80 -11.06
C ASP A 89 10.34 12.18 -9.67
N GLU A 90 9.47 12.78 -8.85
CA GLU A 90 9.12 12.28 -7.53
C GLU A 90 8.34 10.96 -7.62
N VAL A 91 7.40 10.86 -8.57
CA VAL A 91 6.65 9.62 -8.84
C VAL A 91 7.61 8.52 -9.27
N VAL A 92 8.43 8.76 -10.29
CA VAL A 92 9.38 7.79 -10.82
C VAL A 92 10.37 7.34 -9.75
N ARG A 93 10.84 8.24 -8.88
CA ARG A 93 11.74 7.88 -7.77
C ARG A 93 11.09 6.96 -6.73
N ARG A 94 9.77 7.05 -6.54
CA ARG A 94 9.02 6.24 -5.55
C ARG A 94 8.46 4.94 -6.11
N LEU A 95 8.34 4.82 -7.44
CA LEU A 95 7.84 3.61 -8.09
C LEU A 95 8.62 2.36 -7.68
N PRO A 96 9.97 2.30 -7.77
CA PRO A 96 10.72 1.09 -7.40
C PRO A 96 10.47 0.64 -5.97
N ILE A 97 10.41 1.60 -5.02
CA ILE A 97 10.15 1.34 -3.60
C ILE A 97 8.78 0.65 -3.43
N SER A 98 7.76 1.19 -4.08
CA SER A 98 6.39 0.65 -3.98
C SER A 98 6.29 -0.73 -4.63
N PHE A 99 6.92 -0.91 -5.80
CA PHE A 99 6.97 -2.19 -6.49
C PHE A 99 7.68 -3.26 -5.68
N GLU A 100 8.80 -2.93 -5.04
CA GLU A 100 9.56 -3.86 -4.22
C GLU A 100 8.76 -4.30 -3.00
N ILE A 101 8.18 -3.35 -2.25
CA ILE A 101 7.32 -3.69 -1.09
C ILE A 101 6.15 -4.57 -1.53
N MET A 102 5.48 -4.22 -2.64
CA MET A 102 4.37 -4.99 -3.18
C MET A 102 4.81 -6.41 -3.55
N PHE A 103 5.92 -6.54 -4.27
CA PHE A 103 6.42 -7.82 -4.76
C PHE A 103 6.85 -8.73 -3.61
N LEU A 104 7.61 -8.20 -2.65
CA LEU A 104 8.02 -8.96 -1.46
C LEU A 104 6.79 -9.36 -0.64
N THR A 105 5.84 -8.45 -0.42
CA THR A 105 4.59 -8.75 0.31
C THR A 105 3.79 -9.86 -0.36
N LEU A 106 3.71 -9.84 -1.70
CA LEU A 106 3.01 -10.88 -2.46
C LEU A 106 3.70 -12.24 -2.32
N ILE A 107 5.03 -12.28 -2.38
CA ILE A 107 5.79 -13.52 -2.21
C ILE A 107 5.64 -14.06 -0.78
N PHE A 108 5.94 -13.26 0.24
CA PHE A 108 5.91 -13.73 1.63
C PHE A 108 4.49 -13.98 2.11
N GLY A 109 3.57 -13.05 1.87
CA GLY A 109 2.15 -13.20 2.18
C GLY A 109 1.51 -14.37 1.43
N GLY A 110 1.88 -14.56 0.15
CA GLY A 110 1.49 -15.69 -0.68
C GLY A 110 2.00 -17.02 -0.14
N ALA A 111 3.31 -17.12 0.10
CA ALA A 111 3.94 -18.33 0.60
C ALA A 111 3.36 -18.76 1.95
N ILE A 112 3.20 -17.83 2.90
CA ILE A 112 2.60 -18.12 4.21
C ILE A 112 1.13 -18.47 4.06
N GLY A 113 0.35 -17.64 3.37
CA GLY A 113 -1.09 -17.80 3.23
C GLY A 113 -1.48 -19.09 2.53
N ILE A 114 -0.84 -19.40 1.41
CA ILE A 114 -1.11 -20.63 0.65
C ILE A 114 -0.68 -21.86 1.45
N SER A 115 0.55 -21.87 1.99
CA SER A 115 1.05 -23.04 2.74
C SER A 115 0.21 -23.32 3.97
N PHE A 116 -0.12 -22.29 4.76
CA PHE A 116 -0.94 -22.46 5.95
C PHE A 116 -2.38 -22.83 5.59
N GLY A 117 -2.93 -22.28 4.52
CA GLY A 117 -4.27 -22.63 4.03
C GLY A 117 -4.38 -24.09 3.63
N ILE A 118 -3.41 -24.59 2.86
CA ILE A 118 -3.33 -26.00 2.44
C ILE A 118 -3.15 -26.91 3.66
N LEU A 119 -2.13 -26.65 4.50
CA LEU A 119 -1.82 -27.50 5.66
C LEU A 119 -2.99 -27.55 6.65
N SER A 120 -3.59 -26.40 6.95
CA SER A 120 -4.77 -26.31 7.80
C SER A 120 -5.94 -27.13 7.23
N ALA A 121 -6.17 -27.09 5.91
CA ALA A 121 -7.26 -27.85 5.27
C ALA A 121 -7.03 -29.37 5.26
N VAL A 122 -5.80 -29.80 4.97
CA VAL A 122 -5.41 -31.22 4.97
C VAL A 122 -5.46 -31.79 6.39
N LEU A 123 -4.97 -31.04 7.38
CA LEU A 123 -4.91 -31.45 8.78
C LEU A 123 -6.12 -30.94 9.57
N ARG A 124 -7.29 -30.90 8.93
CA ARG A 124 -8.51 -30.35 9.50
C ARG A 124 -8.80 -30.92 10.90
N ASN A 125 -9.15 -30.04 11.84
CA ASN A 125 -9.46 -30.35 13.25
C ASN A 125 -8.26 -30.87 14.07
N SER A 126 -7.04 -30.80 13.56
CA SER A 126 -5.82 -31.09 14.33
C SER A 126 -5.37 -29.89 15.17
N PRO A 127 -4.53 -30.08 16.20
CA PRO A 127 -3.90 -28.97 16.92
C PRO A 127 -3.16 -27.98 16.00
N LEU A 128 -2.54 -28.48 14.92
CA LEU A 128 -1.84 -27.64 13.95
C LEU A 128 -2.81 -26.75 13.16
N ASP A 129 -3.98 -27.28 12.79
CA ASP A 129 -5.06 -26.49 12.18
C ASP A 129 -5.52 -25.36 13.11
N TYR A 130 -5.78 -25.68 14.39
CA TYR A 130 -6.15 -24.66 15.38
C TYR A 130 -5.06 -23.60 15.54
N ALA A 131 -3.79 -23.99 15.62
CA ALA A 131 -2.65 -23.07 15.74
C ALA A 131 -2.57 -22.12 14.53
N MET A 132 -2.64 -22.64 13.30
CA MET A 132 -2.59 -21.84 12.07
C MET A 132 -3.77 -20.88 11.95
N ARG A 133 -4.98 -21.33 12.29
CA ARG A 133 -6.18 -20.47 12.30
C ARG A 133 -6.09 -19.37 13.34
N THR A 134 -5.56 -19.69 14.52
CA THR A 134 -5.35 -18.74 15.60
C THR A 134 -4.34 -17.68 15.17
N PHE A 135 -3.21 -18.09 14.61
CA PHE A 135 -2.21 -17.19 14.03
C PHE A 135 -2.83 -16.26 12.98
N ALA A 136 -3.64 -16.77 12.05
CA ALA A 136 -4.30 -15.96 11.03
C ALA A 136 -5.30 -14.95 11.63
N VAL A 137 -6.06 -15.33 12.66
CA VAL A 137 -6.97 -14.42 13.35
C VAL A 137 -6.20 -13.31 14.07
N PHE A 138 -5.14 -13.66 14.80
CA PHE A 138 -4.28 -12.68 15.46
C PHE A 138 -3.64 -11.72 14.45
N GLY A 139 -3.09 -12.25 13.37
CA GLY A 139 -2.43 -11.45 12.33
C GLY A 139 -3.35 -10.40 11.69
N GLN A 140 -4.64 -10.69 11.57
CA GLN A 140 -5.62 -9.72 11.06
C GLN A 140 -6.17 -8.78 12.15
N SER A 141 -6.20 -9.23 13.40
CA SER A 141 -6.82 -8.47 14.50
C SER A 141 -5.93 -7.32 14.99
N ILE A 142 -4.62 -7.41 14.75
CA ILE A 142 -3.67 -6.38 15.17
C ILE A 142 -3.58 -5.31 14.07
N PRO A 143 -3.75 -4.01 14.39
CA PRO A 143 -3.57 -2.94 13.42
C PRO A 143 -2.15 -2.92 12.83
N GLU A 144 -2.05 -2.75 11.50
CA GLU A 144 -0.76 -2.77 10.79
C GLU A 144 0.21 -1.70 11.30
N PHE A 145 -0.29 -0.47 11.53
CA PHE A 145 0.52 0.61 12.05
C PHE A 145 1.10 0.27 13.44
N PHE A 146 0.35 -0.46 14.27
CA PHE A 146 0.80 -0.86 15.60
C PHE A 146 1.92 -1.91 15.51
N LEU A 147 1.74 -2.93 14.66
CA LEU A 147 2.81 -3.91 14.39
C LEU A 147 4.08 -3.24 13.85
N LEU A 148 3.93 -2.29 12.92
CA LEU A 148 5.06 -1.55 12.36
C LEU A 148 5.80 -0.75 13.44
N VAL A 149 5.07 -0.06 14.32
CA VAL A 149 5.67 0.67 15.44
C VAL A 149 6.42 -0.28 16.37
N LEU A 150 5.84 -1.44 16.73
CA LEU A 150 6.54 -2.43 17.57
C LEU A 150 7.82 -2.97 16.90
N LEU A 151 7.75 -3.26 15.60
CA LEU A 151 8.89 -3.74 14.80
C LEU A 151 10.02 -2.72 14.69
N ILE A 152 9.73 -1.43 14.81
CA ILE A 152 10.74 -0.36 14.81
C ILE A 152 11.26 -0.10 16.23
N VAL A 153 10.35 0.05 17.20
CA VAL A 153 10.67 0.50 18.57
C VAL A 153 11.34 -0.59 19.39
N ILE A 154 10.82 -1.82 19.37
CA ILE A 154 11.37 -2.90 20.22
C ILE A 154 12.85 -3.16 19.87
N PRO A 155 13.24 -3.33 18.59
CA PRO A 155 14.65 -3.52 18.26
C PRO A 155 15.52 -2.30 18.54
N SER A 156 14.96 -1.10 18.39
CA SER A 156 15.67 0.15 18.68
C SER A 156 15.99 0.27 20.16
N VAL A 157 15.06 -0.09 21.05
CA VAL A 157 15.26 0.03 22.50
C VAL A 157 16.08 -1.14 23.07
N LEU A 158 15.81 -2.37 22.65
CA LEU A 158 16.43 -3.55 23.26
C LEU A 158 17.82 -3.88 22.68
N TRP A 159 18.03 -3.62 21.39
CA TRP A 159 19.25 -4.01 20.68
C TRP A 159 20.00 -2.83 20.06
N ASN A 160 19.54 -1.60 20.29
CA ASN A 160 20.08 -0.39 19.65
C ASN A 160 20.11 -0.52 18.11
N TYR A 161 19.15 -1.27 17.55
CA TYR A 161 19.05 -1.55 16.14
C TYR A 161 17.93 -0.72 15.52
N ALA A 162 18.25 0.04 14.47
CA ALA A 162 17.27 0.72 13.64
C ALA A 162 17.47 0.32 12.18
N ALA A 163 16.37 0.16 11.46
CA ALA A 163 16.43 0.05 10.01
C ALA A 163 17.12 1.30 9.44
N PRO A 164 18.01 1.16 8.44
CA PRO A 164 18.65 2.30 7.80
C PRO A 164 17.62 3.33 7.34
N VAL A 165 17.81 4.57 7.76
CA VAL A 165 17.01 5.73 7.34
C VAL A 165 17.85 6.57 6.40
N GLY A 166 17.29 6.95 5.25
CA GLY A 166 17.95 7.81 4.27
C GLY A 166 18.10 7.16 2.89
N GLY A 167 17.20 7.55 1.98
CA GLY A 167 17.23 7.17 0.57
C GLY A 167 16.87 5.71 0.30
N TYR A 168 16.34 5.46 -0.90
CA TYR A 168 16.17 4.12 -1.42
C TYR A 168 17.54 3.54 -1.78
N VAL A 169 17.78 2.28 -1.41
CA VAL A 169 18.96 1.51 -1.82
C VAL A 169 18.45 0.27 -2.53
N ALA A 170 18.90 0.09 -3.77
CA ALA A 170 18.46 -1.04 -4.56
C ALA A 170 19.07 -2.37 -4.06
N PRO A 171 18.37 -3.50 -4.19
CA PRO A 171 18.86 -4.78 -3.69
C PRO A 171 20.14 -5.27 -4.38
N TRP A 172 20.42 -4.80 -5.60
CA TRP A 172 21.66 -5.09 -6.33
C TRP A 172 22.83 -4.18 -5.95
N GLU A 173 22.59 -3.05 -5.28
CA GLU A 173 23.65 -2.16 -4.78
C GLU A 173 24.16 -2.62 -3.42
N ASP A 174 23.24 -2.85 -2.49
CA ASP A 174 23.53 -3.41 -1.17
C ASP A 174 22.31 -4.20 -0.69
N PHE A 175 22.37 -5.51 -0.90
CA PHE A 175 21.32 -6.44 -0.54
C PHE A 175 21.00 -6.39 0.96
N TRP A 176 22.00 -6.27 1.83
CA TRP A 176 21.78 -6.29 3.26
C TRP A 176 21.17 -4.99 3.77
N LYS A 177 21.62 -3.86 3.26
CA LYS A 177 21.03 -2.56 3.60
C LYS A 177 19.60 -2.47 3.10
N ASN A 178 19.34 -2.90 1.86
CA ASN A 178 18.01 -3.00 1.30
C ASN A 178 17.11 -3.92 2.16
N ALA A 179 17.55 -5.15 2.45
CA ALA A 179 16.77 -6.07 3.27
C ALA A 179 16.41 -5.47 4.64
N ARG A 180 17.34 -4.78 5.30
CA ARG A 180 17.05 -4.09 6.57
C ARG A 180 16.01 -2.97 6.45
N MET A 181 15.93 -2.30 5.30
CA MET A 181 14.92 -1.27 5.01
C MET A 181 13.54 -1.88 4.69
N PHE A 182 13.49 -2.95 3.90
CA PHE A 182 12.25 -3.48 3.33
C PHE A 182 11.64 -4.64 4.11
N VAL A 183 12.41 -5.39 4.90
CA VAL A 183 11.90 -6.51 5.72
C VAL A 183 10.83 -6.05 6.72
N PRO A 184 11.02 -4.98 7.52
CA PRO A 184 10.00 -4.56 8.49
C PRO A 184 8.63 -4.23 7.86
N PRO A 185 8.50 -3.35 6.84
CA PRO A 185 7.20 -3.08 6.23
C PRO A 185 6.64 -4.31 5.50
N THR A 186 7.49 -5.11 4.84
CA THR A 186 7.05 -6.33 4.15
C THR A 186 6.44 -7.34 5.13
N LEU A 187 7.05 -7.55 6.30
CA LEU A 187 6.53 -8.50 7.29
C LEU A 187 5.16 -8.08 7.81
N VAL A 188 4.98 -6.79 8.13
CA VAL A 188 3.68 -6.26 8.58
C VAL A 188 2.60 -6.51 7.54
N LEU A 189 2.86 -6.13 6.29
CA LEU A 189 1.91 -6.29 5.20
C LEU A 189 1.64 -7.76 4.87
N SER A 190 2.67 -8.61 4.96
CA SER A 190 2.55 -10.05 4.69
C SER A 190 1.71 -10.77 5.74
N VAL A 191 1.79 -10.38 7.01
CA VAL A 191 0.96 -10.97 8.08
C VAL A 191 -0.52 -10.71 7.82
N GLY A 192 -0.90 -9.47 7.50
CA GLY A 192 -2.29 -9.12 7.16
C GLY A 192 -2.78 -9.83 5.89
N ALA A 193 -1.98 -9.78 4.82
CA ALA A 193 -2.32 -10.41 3.53
C ALA A 193 -2.43 -11.94 3.64
N SER A 194 -1.50 -12.59 4.35
CA SER A 194 -1.49 -14.04 4.52
C SER A 194 -2.70 -14.56 5.30
N ALA A 195 -3.19 -13.83 6.31
CA ALA A 195 -4.37 -14.22 7.06
C ALA A 195 -5.63 -14.32 6.19
N GLY A 196 -5.84 -13.32 5.32
CA GLY A 196 -6.94 -13.32 4.37
C GLY A 196 -6.81 -14.46 3.34
N LEU A 197 -5.62 -14.60 2.77
CA LEU A 197 -5.34 -15.62 1.76
C LEU A 197 -5.44 -17.04 2.32
N MET A 198 -4.95 -17.27 3.54
CA MET A 198 -5.03 -18.56 4.24
C MET A 198 -6.48 -19.04 4.37
N ARG A 199 -7.40 -18.16 4.76
CA ARG A 199 -8.82 -18.52 4.89
C ARG A 199 -9.45 -18.85 3.55
N LEU A 200 -9.14 -18.07 2.52
CA LEU A 200 -9.63 -18.32 1.16
C LEU A 200 -9.13 -19.69 0.65
N VAL A 201 -7.82 -19.94 0.75
CA VAL A 201 -7.18 -21.19 0.32
C VAL A 201 -7.72 -22.38 1.12
N ARG A 202 -7.91 -22.24 2.43
CA ARG A 202 -8.52 -23.31 3.25
C ARG A 202 -9.93 -23.63 2.77
N GLY A 203 -10.76 -22.60 2.53
CA GLY A 203 -12.13 -22.76 2.08
C GLY A 203 -12.20 -23.56 0.78
N THR A 204 -11.43 -23.13 -0.23
CA THR A 204 -11.38 -23.79 -1.53
C THR A 204 -10.77 -25.19 -1.44
N MET A 205 -9.73 -25.39 -0.64
CA MET A 205 -9.14 -26.72 -0.42
C MET A 205 -10.10 -27.70 0.25
N LEU A 206 -10.91 -27.26 1.21
CA LEU A 206 -11.91 -28.12 1.84
C LEU A 206 -13.02 -28.56 0.88
N GLU A 207 -13.38 -27.72 -0.09
CA GLU A 207 -14.30 -28.09 -1.17
C GLU A 207 -13.66 -29.10 -2.12
N VAL A 208 -12.41 -28.83 -2.55
CA VAL A 208 -11.64 -29.70 -3.45
C VAL A 208 -11.40 -31.08 -2.83
N LEU A 209 -11.04 -31.15 -1.54
CA LEU A 209 -10.81 -32.43 -0.84
C LEU A 209 -12.06 -33.32 -0.77
N ARG A 210 -13.26 -32.76 -0.97
CA ARG A 210 -14.54 -33.50 -1.00
C ARG A 210 -14.95 -33.93 -2.41
N SER A 211 -14.17 -33.59 -3.44
CA SER A 211 -14.48 -33.94 -4.82
C SER A 211 -14.24 -35.43 -5.13
N ASP A 212 -14.98 -35.94 -6.11
CA ASP A 212 -14.93 -37.35 -6.50
C ASP A 212 -13.56 -37.78 -7.05
N TYR A 213 -12.84 -36.86 -7.71
CA TYR A 213 -11.52 -37.18 -8.26
C TYR A 213 -10.46 -37.32 -7.15
N VAL A 214 -10.55 -36.54 -6.07
CA VAL A 214 -9.68 -36.70 -4.90
C VAL A 214 -9.98 -38.05 -4.22
N ARG A 215 -11.26 -38.39 -4.00
CA ARG A 215 -11.64 -39.70 -3.45
C ARG A 215 -11.10 -40.86 -4.28
N THR A 216 -11.20 -40.74 -5.62
CA THR A 216 -10.69 -41.74 -6.56
C THR A 216 -9.17 -41.84 -6.50
N ALA A 217 -8.46 -40.71 -6.40
CA ALA A 217 -7.01 -40.69 -6.24
C ALA A 217 -6.59 -41.39 -4.94
N THR A 218 -7.19 -41.04 -3.80
CA THR A 218 -6.91 -41.68 -2.50
C THR A 218 -7.18 -43.19 -2.52
N ALA A 219 -8.21 -43.64 -3.23
CA ALA A 219 -8.52 -45.08 -3.35
C ALA A 219 -7.51 -45.87 -4.20
N LYS A 220 -6.72 -45.20 -5.04
CA LYS A 220 -5.69 -45.82 -5.90
C LYS A 220 -4.32 -45.95 -5.23
N GLY A 221 -4.14 -45.36 -4.04
CA GLY A 221 -2.83 -45.20 -3.38
C GLY A 221 -2.08 -43.97 -3.89
#